data_AF-A0A965XA07-F1
#
_entry.id   AF-A0A965XA07-F1
#
_cell.length_a   1.000
_cell.length_b   1.000
_cell.length_c   1.000
_cell.angle_alpha   90.00
_cell.angle_beta   90.00
_cell.angle_gamma   90.00
#
_symmetry.space_group_name_H-M   'P 1'
#
loop_
_entity.id
_entity.type
_entity.pdbx_description
1 polymer ?
#
loop_
_entity_poly.entity_id
_entity_poly.type
_entity_poly.pdbx_seq_one_letter_code
_entity_poly.pdbx_strand_id
1 'polypeptide(L)'
;MPKRVYIETDVHTANLVELLLDEIRSLHEKVDRLERSHGTNEQSDASSRLITIDEARRMMNISVRSLYNLRQEDRIPYKRVKGKVMFLKSDIEKFMKE
;
A
#
# COMPACT_ATOMS: atom_id res chain seq x y z
N MET A 1 -10.74 42.26 2.59
CA MET A 1 -11.52 42.01 1.36
C MET A 1 -10.63 41.27 0.37
N PRO A 2 -11.05 40.12 -0.20
CA PRO A 2 -10.23 39.39 -1.16
C PRO A 2 -10.09 40.20 -2.45
N LYS A 3 -8.85 40.40 -2.90
CA LYS A 3 -8.54 41.15 -4.14
C LYS A 3 -8.96 40.29 -5.33
N ARG A 4 -9.96 40.75 -6.10
CA ARG A 4 -10.32 40.11 -7.37
C ARG A 4 -9.27 40.50 -8.40
N VAL A 5 -8.71 39.50 -9.07
CA VAL A 5 -7.75 39.67 -10.16
C VAL A 5 -8.47 39.23 -11.44
N TYR A 6 -8.52 40.13 -12.42
CA TYR A 6 -9.08 39.87 -13.74
C TYR A 6 -7.92 39.71 -14.72
N ILE A 7 -7.99 38.69 -15.58
CA ILE A 7 -7.00 38.45 -16.63
C ILE A 7 -7.69 38.71 -17.95
N GLU A 8 -7.25 39.75 -18.67
CA GLU A 8 -7.69 40.00 -20.03
C GLU A 8 -7.01 38.98 -20.94
N THR A 9 -7.82 38.20 -21.67
CA THR A 9 -7.35 37.18 -22.60
C THR A 9 -8.17 37.25 -23.87
N ASP A 10 -7.54 36.89 -25.00
CA ASP A 10 -8.25 36.75 -26.27
C ASP A 10 -9.05 35.44 -26.32
N VAL A 11 -9.95 35.35 -27.30
CA VAL A 11 -10.89 34.22 -27.45
C VAL A 11 -10.16 32.88 -27.62
N HIS A 12 -9.01 32.84 -28.30
CA HIS A 12 -8.27 31.60 -28.49
C HIS A 12 -7.62 31.13 -27.19
N THR A 13 -7.06 32.07 -26.42
CA THR A 13 -6.49 31.77 -25.09
C THR A 13 -7.57 31.32 -24.11
N ALA A 14 -8.74 31.95 -24.12
CA ALA A 14 -9.88 31.52 -23.29
C ALA A 14 -10.33 30.09 -23.62
N ASN A 15 -10.46 29.75 -24.91
CA ASN A 15 -10.84 28.40 -25.34
C ASN A 15 -9.79 27.34 -24.93
N LEU A 16 -8.50 27.67 -25.03
CA LEU A 16 -7.44 26.77 -24.60
C LEU A 16 -7.50 26.51 -23.09
N VAL A 17 -7.77 27.55 -22.30
CA VAL A 17 -7.91 27.42 -20.83
C VAL A 17 -9.09 26.52 -20.48
N GLU A 18 -10.24 26.66 -21.13
CA GLU A 18 -11.40 25.79 -20.90
C GLU A 18 -11.07 24.31 -21.18
N LEU A 19 -10.39 24.03 -22.29
CA LEU A 19 -9.95 22.66 -22.62
C LEU A 19 -8.99 22.09 -21.58
N LEU A 20 -8.06 22.90 -21.07
CA LEU A 20 -7.12 22.49 -20.03
C LEU A 20 -7.84 22.23 -18.70
N LEU A 21 -8.84 23.05 -18.35
CA LEU A 21 -9.64 22.85 -17.15
C LEU A 21 -10.42 21.53 -17.20
N ASP A 22 -10.97 21.18 -18.36
CA ASP A 22 -11.67 19.91 -18.55
C ASP A 22 -10.74 18.70 -18.48
N GLU A 23 -9.53 18.79 -19.04
CA GLU A 23 -8.53 17.71 -18.89
C GLU A 23 -8.10 17.55 -17.42
N ILE A 24 -7.88 18.65 -16.70
CA ILE A 24 -7.56 18.62 -15.26
C ILE A 24 -8.69 17.96 -14.46
N ARG A 25 -9.95 18.27 -14.77
CA ARG A 25 -11.12 17.61 -14.15
C ARG A 25 -11.12 16.10 -14.45
N SER A 26 -10.89 15.71 -15.70
CA SER A 26 -10.80 14.30 -16.10
C SER A 26 -9.69 13.56 -15.36
N LEU A 27 -8.53 14.21 -15.17
CA LEU A 27 -7.41 13.66 -14.41
C LEU A 27 -7.76 13.47 -12.94
N HIS A 28 -8.38 14.46 -12.30
CA HIS A 28 -8.84 14.31 -10.91
C HIS A 28 -9.79 13.12 -10.76
N GLU A 29 -10.76 12.97 -11.66
CA GLU A 29 -11.66 11.81 -11.60
C GLU A 29 -10.93 10.47 -11.80
N LYS A 30 -9.92 10.43 -12.68
CA LYS A 30 -9.09 9.22 -12.87
C LYS A 30 -8.31 8.88 -11.60
N VAL A 31 -7.74 9.88 -10.93
CA VAL A 31 -7.04 9.71 -9.65
C VAL A 31 -7.99 9.23 -8.57
N ASP A 32 -9.16 9.85 -8.41
CA ASP A 32 -10.18 9.42 -7.45
C ASP A 32 -10.61 7.98 -7.68
N ARG A 33 -10.80 7.56 -8.94
CA ARG A 33 -11.11 6.17 -9.28
C ARG A 33 -9.97 5.23 -8.92
N LEU A 34 -8.73 5.64 -9.17
CA LEU A 34 -7.54 4.85 -8.87
C LEU A 34 -7.39 4.68 -7.35
N GLU A 35 -7.51 5.76 -6.57
CA GLU A 35 -7.49 5.72 -5.11
C GLU A 35 -8.58 4.81 -4.55
N ARG A 36 -9.81 4.88 -5.06
CA ARG A 36 -10.90 3.98 -4.65
C ARG A 36 -10.62 2.51 -5.01
N SER A 37 -9.97 2.25 -6.15
CA SER A 37 -9.57 0.90 -6.56
C SER A 37 -8.43 0.31 -5.73
N HIS A 38 -7.55 1.16 -5.18
CA HIS A 38 -6.46 0.73 -4.30
C HIS A 38 -6.86 0.70 -2.82
N GLY A 39 -7.78 1.55 -2.38
CA GLY A 39 -8.32 1.54 -1.01
C GLY A 39 -9.06 0.25 -0.66
N THR A 40 -9.65 -0.44 -1.65
CA THR A 40 -10.20 -1.79 -1.48
C THR A 40 -9.14 -2.89 -1.57
N ASN A 41 -7.96 -2.60 -2.13
CA ASN A 41 -6.88 -3.56 -2.32
C ASN A 41 -5.91 -3.63 -1.12
N GLU A 42 -5.94 -2.65 -0.21
CA GLU A 42 -5.17 -2.71 1.04
C GLU A 42 -5.66 -3.83 1.98
N GLN A 43 -6.95 -4.22 1.92
CA GLN A 43 -7.45 -5.39 2.65
C GLN A 43 -6.89 -6.71 2.09
N SER A 44 -6.61 -6.81 0.79
CA SER A 44 -6.01 -7.99 0.17
C SER A 44 -4.49 -8.04 0.34
N ASP A 45 -3.82 -6.89 0.44
CA ASP A 45 -2.35 -6.83 0.46
C ASP A 45 -1.71 -6.90 1.85
N ALA A 46 -2.52 -6.76 2.93
CA ALA A 46 -2.03 -6.96 4.29
C ALA A 46 -1.43 -8.36 4.52
N SER A 47 -1.89 -9.37 3.76
CA SER A 47 -1.39 -10.74 3.82
C SER A 47 -0.05 -10.92 3.07
N SER A 48 0.22 -10.09 2.04
CA SER A 48 1.48 -10.09 1.29
C SER A 48 2.63 -9.39 2.03
N ARG A 49 2.31 -8.70 3.14
CA ARG A 49 3.30 -7.95 3.92
C ARG A 49 4.34 -8.89 4.53
N LEU A 50 5.61 -8.61 4.24
CA LEU A 50 6.72 -9.25 4.92
C LEU A 50 6.89 -8.67 6.33
N ILE A 51 6.95 -9.55 7.31
CA ILE A 51 7.16 -9.24 8.72
C ILE A 51 8.48 -9.82 9.21
N THR A 52 9.08 -9.15 10.18
CA THR A 52 10.34 -9.57 10.81
C THR A 52 10.14 -10.70 11.82
N ILE A 53 11.24 -11.31 12.28
CA ILE A 53 11.23 -12.29 13.39
C ILE A 53 10.52 -11.72 14.62
N ASP A 54 10.81 -10.47 15.00
CA ASP A 54 10.24 -9.87 16.21
C ASP A 54 8.74 -9.60 16.07
N GLU A 55 8.27 -9.27 14.88
CA GLU A 55 6.84 -9.11 14.59
C GLU A 55 6.14 -10.48 14.57
N ALA A 56 6.69 -11.48 13.89
CA ALA A 56 6.13 -12.83 13.84
C ALA A 56 6.04 -13.46 15.23
N ARG A 57 7.09 -13.31 16.06
CA ARG A 57 7.11 -13.79 17.43
C ARG A 57 6.01 -13.16 18.28
N ARG A 58 5.83 -11.83 18.17
CA ARG A 58 4.77 -11.11 18.89
C ARG A 58 3.39 -11.56 18.43
N MET A 59 3.21 -11.78 17.13
CA MET A 59 1.96 -12.25 16.55
C MET A 59 1.58 -13.65 17.04
N MET A 60 2.55 -14.58 17.07
CA MET A 60 2.35 -15.95 17.53
C MET A 60 2.39 -16.11 19.06
N ASN A 61 2.79 -15.07 19.80
CA ASN A 61 3.02 -15.09 21.24
C ASN A 61 3.99 -16.21 21.72
N ILE A 62 5.07 -16.45 20.97
CA ILE A 62 6.08 -17.47 21.31
C ILE A 62 7.43 -16.86 21.68
N SER A 63 8.40 -17.69 22.05
CA SER A 63 9.79 -17.26 22.22
C SER A 63 10.51 -17.17 20.87
N VAL A 64 11.57 -16.34 20.78
CA VAL A 64 12.43 -16.26 19.59
C VAL A 64 13.01 -17.64 19.27
N ARG A 65 13.40 -18.39 20.30
CA ARG A 65 13.94 -19.75 20.19
C ARG A 65 12.93 -20.71 19.56
N SER A 66 11.67 -20.66 19.99
CA SER A 66 10.59 -21.46 19.42
C SER A 66 10.38 -21.14 17.94
N LEU A 67 10.38 -19.85 17.58
CA LEU A 67 10.24 -19.44 16.18
C LEU A 67 11.42 -19.92 15.32
N TYR A 68 12.65 -19.92 15.86
CA TYR A 68 13.80 -20.49 15.18
C TYR A 68 13.70 -22.01 15.00
N ASN A 69 13.19 -22.75 15.99
CA ASN A 69 12.97 -24.19 15.86
C ASN A 69 11.94 -24.49 14.75
N LEU A 70 10.82 -23.78 14.73
CA LEU A 70 9.80 -23.90 13.68
C LEU A 70 10.38 -23.63 12.28
N ARG A 71 11.32 -22.69 12.17
CA ARG A 71 12.04 -22.41 10.93
C ARG A 71 13.03 -23.53 10.57
N GLN A 72 13.74 -24.11 11.54
CA GLN A 72 14.70 -25.19 11.28
C GLN A 72 14.01 -26.50 10.90
N GLU A 73 12.81 -26.73 11.43
CA GLU A 73 11.94 -27.86 11.12
C GLU A 73 11.14 -27.65 9.81
N ASP A 74 11.40 -26.57 9.07
CA ASP A 74 10.68 -26.15 7.84
C ASP A 74 9.14 -26.11 7.98
N ARG A 75 8.64 -25.86 9.19
CA ARG A 75 7.21 -25.79 9.49
C ARG A 75 6.55 -24.48 9.04
N ILE A 76 7.34 -23.43 8.84
CA ILE A 76 6.86 -22.10 8.43
C ILE A 76 7.74 -21.56 7.30
N PRO A 77 7.16 -21.17 6.15
CA PRO A 77 7.89 -20.54 5.05
C PRO A 77 8.57 -19.23 5.46
N TYR A 78 9.80 -19.02 5.01
CA TYR A 78 10.54 -17.78 5.25
C TYR A 78 11.29 -17.32 3.99
N LYS A 79 11.59 -16.03 3.93
CA LYS A 79 12.39 -15.41 2.87
C LYS A 79 13.58 -14.68 3.48
N ARG A 80 14.70 -14.66 2.75
CA ARG A 80 15.86 -13.83 3.09
C ARG A 80 15.82 -12.56 2.25
N VAL A 81 15.64 -11.41 2.89
CA VAL A 81 15.62 -10.09 2.25
C VAL A 81 16.76 -9.27 2.82
N LYS A 82 17.74 -8.90 1.98
CA LYS A 82 18.93 -8.12 2.41
C LYS A 82 19.64 -8.74 3.63
N GLY A 83 19.78 -10.07 3.66
CA GLY A 83 20.43 -10.80 4.75
C GLY A 83 19.57 -11.00 6.01
N LYS A 84 18.36 -10.43 6.07
CA LYS A 84 17.42 -10.61 7.19
C LYS A 84 16.39 -11.68 6.86
N VAL A 85 16.05 -12.51 7.84
CA VAL A 85 14.94 -13.47 7.74
C VAL A 85 13.62 -12.75 7.96
N MET A 86 12.71 -12.92 7.01
CA MET A 86 11.37 -12.35 7.03
C MET A 86 10.34 -13.43 6.70
N PHE A 87 9.12 -13.25 7.21
CA PHE A 87 8.00 -14.15 7.01
C PHE A 87 6.89 -13.39 6.28
N LEU A 88 6.11 -14.07 5.45
CA LEU A 88 4.87 -13.48 4.98
C LEU A 88 3.86 -13.50 6.11
N LYS A 89 3.16 -12.39 6.34
CA LYS A 89 2.10 -12.32 7.35
C LYS A 89 1.03 -13.38 7.11
N SER A 90 0.66 -13.62 5.84
CA SER A 90 -0.28 -14.67 5.43
C SER A 90 0.09 -16.05 5.96
N ASP A 91 1.38 -16.38 5.93
CA ASP A 91 1.84 -17.74 6.24
C ASP A 91 1.85 -17.96 7.75
N ILE A 92 2.19 -16.92 8.52
CA ILE A 92 2.05 -16.93 9.98
C ILE A 92 0.58 -17.03 10.40
N GLU A 93 -0.30 -16.25 9.78
CA GLU A 93 -1.74 -16.30 10.05
C GLU A 93 -2.35 -17.66 9.70
N LYS A 94 -1.91 -18.31 8.61
CA LYS A 94 -2.33 -19.67 8.25
C LYS A 94 -1.87 -20.68 9.28
N PHE A 95 -0.59 -20.63 9.69
CA PHE A 95 -0.05 -21.53 10.69
C PHE A 95 -0.73 -21.41 12.05
N MET A 96 -1.20 -20.21 12.43
CA MET A 96 -1.95 -20.01 13.67
C MET A 96 -3.40 -20.54 13.63
N LYS A 97 -3.93 -20.85 12.44
CA LYS A 97 -5.29 -21.36 12.23
C LYS A 97 -5.33 -22.89 12.11
N GLU A 98 -4.20 -23.55 11.89
CA GLU A 98 -4.03 -25.01 11.99
C GLU A 98 -3.93 -25.46 13.44
#